data_AF-A0A3D3DU04-F1
#
_entry.id   AF-A0A3D3DU04-F1
#
_cell.length_a   1.000
_cell.length_b   1.000
_cell.length_c   1.000
_cell.angle_alpha   90.00
_cell.angle_beta   90.00
_cell.angle_gamma   90.00
#
_symmetry.space_group_name_H-M   'P 1'
#
loop_
_entity.id
_entity.type
_entity.pdbx_description
1 polymer ?
#
loop_
_entity_poly.entity_id
_entity_poly.type
_entity_poly.pdbx_seq_one_letter_code
_entity_poly.pdbx_strand_id
1 'polypeptide(L)' 'MAKPKTLKAEERARTGSGVLKQMRREGLIPSVIYGGGSENQNVKVDSKTFTDMLNHAVSDSILVNL' A
#
# COMPACT_ATOMS: atom_id res chain seq x y z
N MET A 1 2.49 -7.88 20.61
CA MET A 1 1.24 -8.10 19.84
C MET A 1 1.02 -6.89 18.96
N ALA A 2 1.15 -7.05 17.64
CA ALA A 2 0.95 -5.97 16.69
C ALA A 2 -0.52 -5.52 16.73
N LYS A 3 -0.76 -4.23 16.99
CA LYS A 3 -2.11 -3.66 16.90
C LYS A 3 -2.45 -3.46 15.41
N PRO A 4 -3.60 -3.95 14.92
CA PRO A 4 -3.97 -3.76 13.53
C PRO A 4 -4.15 -2.27 13.24
N LYS A 5 -3.43 -1.77 12.23
CA LYS A 5 -3.63 -0.42 11.70
C LYS A 5 -4.42 -0.53 10.40
N THR A 6 -5.43 0.33 10.27
CA THR A 6 -6.21 0.44 9.04
C THR A 6 -5.46 1.31 8.05
N LEU A 7 -5.15 0.77 6.88
CA LEU A 7 -4.55 1.51 5.78
C LEU A 7 -5.56 1.52 4.64
N LYS A 8 -5.99 2.71 4.20
CA LYS A 8 -6.88 2.81 3.05
C LYS A 8 -6.12 2.41 1.79
N ALA A 9 -6.53 1.32 1.17
CA ALA A 9 -6.11 0.94 -0.16
C ALA A 9 -7.23 1.18 -1.17
N GLU A 10 -6.85 1.70 -2.33
CA GLU A 10 -7.75 1.85 -3.47
C GLU A 10 -7.29 0.95 -4.61
N GLU A 11 -8.23 0.39 -5.37
CA GLU A 11 -7.89 -0.39 -6.56
C GLU A 11 -7.21 0.48 -7.63
N ARG A 12 -6.19 -0.09 -8.26
CA ARG A 12 -5.41 0.55 -9.32
C ARG A 12 -5.78 -0.06 -10.67
N ALA A 13 -6.70 0.58 -11.38
CA ALA A 13 -7.08 0.20 -12.74
C ALA A 13 -6.01 0.51 -13.80
N ARG A 14 -5.20 1.57 -13.61
CA ARG A 14 -4.21 2.00 -14.60
C ARG A 14 -2.83 1.38 -14.37
N THR A 15 -2.34 0.68 -15.39
CA THR A 15 -1.00 0.08 -15.48
C THR A 15 -0.16 0.84 -16.51
N GLY A 16 1.12 1.11 -16.22
CA GLY A 16 2.04 1.78 -17.16
C GLY A 16 3.13 2.61 -16.48
N SER A 17 4.34 2.64 -17.04
CA SER A 17 5.51 3.30 -16.42
C SER A 17 5.34 4.81 -16.20
N GLY A 18 4.70 5.52 -17.14
CA GLY A 18 4.39 6.94 -17.03
C GLY A 18 3.37 7.24 -15.93
N VAL A 19 2.29 6.47 -15.88
CA VAL A 19 1.24 6.60 -14.85
C VAL A 19 1.80 6.28 -13.46
N LEU A 20 2.64 5.25 -13.32
CA LEU A 20 3.29 4.92 -12.05
C LEU A 20 4.24 6.03 -11.57
N LYS A 21 4.93 6.73 -12.48
CA LYS A 21 5.77 7.89 -12.11
C LYS A 21 4.91 9.07 -11.67
N GLN A 22 3.81 9.34 -12.37
CA GLN A 22 2.86 10.38 -11.99
C GLN A 22 2.22 10.11 -10.63
N MET A 23 1.73 8.89 -10.40
CA MET A 23 1.14 8.48 -9.11
C MET A 23 2.11 8.71 -7.95
N ARG A 24 3.38 8.34 -8.11
CA ARG A 24 4.40 8.60 -7.06
C ARG A 24 4.61 10.10 -6.81
N ARG A 25 4.54 10.95 -7.84
CA ARG A 25 4.60 12.42 -7.69
C ARG A 25 3.38 12.99 -7.00
N GLU A 26 2.22 12.38 -7.21
CA GLU A 26 0.94 12.73 -6.57
C GLU A 26 0.85 12.22 -5.11
N GLY A 27 1.87 11.53 -4.60
CA GLY A 27 1.88 11.00 -3.23
C GLY A 27 1.18 9.64 -3.09
N LEU A 28 0.96 8.92 -4.19
CA LEU A 28 0.39 7.57 -4.19
C LEU A 28 1.49 6.53 -4.41
N ILE A 29 1.53 5.52 -3.55
CA ILE A 29 2.42 4.37 -3.68
C ILE A 29 1.66 3.26 -4.40
N PRO A 30 2.11 2.83 -5.59
CA PRO A 30 1.57 1.65 -6.25
C PRO A 30 2.03 0.39 -5.52
N SER A 31 1.07 -0.48 -5.16
CA SER A 31 1.28 -1.69 -4.38
C SER A 31 0.54 -2.87 -5.01
N VAL A 32 0.92 -4.09 -4.63
CA VAL A 32 0.29 -5.33 -5.10
C VAL A 32 0.06 -6.23 -3.90
N ILE A 33 -1.17 -6.69 -3.72
CA ILE A 33 -1.53 -7.70 -2.72
C ILE A 33 -1.53 -9.06 -3.42
N TYR A 34 -0.79 -10.01 -2.85
CA TYR A 34 -0.70 -11.38 -3.33
C TYR A 34 -0.72 -12.35 -2.14
N GLY A 35 -1.30 -13.54 -2.31
CA GLY A 35 -1.29 -14.56 -1.25
C GLY A 35 -2.30 -15.70 -1.46
N GLY A 36 -1.99 -16.88 -0.90
CA GLY A 36 -2.95 -17.98 -0.68
C GLY A 36 -3.69 -18.53 -1.90
N GLY A 37 -3.16 -18.35 -3.12
CA GLY A 37 -3.83 -18.78 -4.36
C GLY A 37 -4.93 -17.83 -4.86
N SER A 38 -5.07 -16.65 -4.25
CA SER A 38 -5.99 -15.60 -4.71
C SER A 38 -5.39 -14.76 -5.83
N GLU A 39 -6.24 -14.12 -6.63
CA GLU A 39 -5.81 -13.23 -7.72
C GLU A 39 -5.00 -12.03 -7.19
N ASN A 40 -3.98 -11.64 -7.95
CA ASN A 40 -3.15 -10.49 -7.62
C ASN A 40 -3.97 -9.20 -7.69
N GLN A 41 -4.11 -8.51 -6.56
CA GLN A 41 -4.82 -7.24 -6.52
C GLN A 41 -3.85 -6.08 -6.60
N ASN A 42 -3.99 -5.29 -7.66
CA ASN A 42 -3.24 -4.06 -7.83
C ASN A 42 -3.92 -2.97 -7.03
N VAL A 43 -3.26 -2.50 -5.98
CA VAL A 43 -3.77 -1.42 -5.14
C VAL A 43 -2.83 -0.22 -5.17
N LYS A 44 -3.32 0.90 -4.69
CA LYS A 44 -2.53 2.10 -4.42
C LYS A 44 -2.84 2.55 -3.00
N VAL A 45 -1.81 3.00 -2.31
CA VAL A 45 -1.92 3.50 -0.93
C VAL A 45 -1.33 4.90 -0.87
N ASP A 46 -1.81 5.71 0.08
CA ASP A 46 -1.28 7.04 0.31
C ASP A 46 0.13 6.96 0.92
N SER A 47 1.10 7.67 0.33
CA SER A 47 2.50 7.62 0.75
C SER A 47 2.74 8.19 2.13
N LYS A 48 2.02 9.25 2.51
CA LYS A 48 2.14 9.89 3.81
C LYS A 48 1.60 8.95 4.88
N THR A 49 0.40 8.42 4.67
CA THR A 49 -0.23 7.49 5.62
C THR A 49 0.61 6.23 5.80
N PHE A 50 1.17 5.70 4.70
CA PHE A 50 2.04 4.53 4.75
C PHE A 50 3.38 4.82 5.45
N THR A 51 4.00 5.97 5.17
CA THR A 51 5.27 6.36 5.82
C THR A 51 5.07 6.65 7.31
N ASP A 52 3.99 7.33 7.69
CA ASP A 52 3.63 7.56 9.09
C ASP A 52 3.41 6.22 9.82
N MET A 53 2.77 5.25 9.15
CA MET A 53 2.60 3.91 9.67
C MET A 53 3.93 3.17 9.86
N LEU A 54 4.84 3.24 8.88
CA LEU A 54 6.19 2.66 8.98
C LEU A 54 7.02 3.32 10.09
N ASN A 55 6.99 4.64 10.23
CA ASN A 55 7.73 5.37 11.26
C ASN A 55 7.26 5.03 12.68
N HIS A 56 5.98 4.69 12.85
CA HIS A 56 5.41 4.26 14.13
C HIS A 56 5.51 2.74 14.35
N ALA A 57 5.93 1.99 13.34
CA ALA A 57 6.11 0.56 13.43
C ALA A 57 7.57 0.25 13.80
N VAL A 58 7.77 -0.14 15.05
CA VAL A 58 9.09 -0.52 15.56
C VAL A 58 9.45 -1.90 15.01
N SER A 59 10.16 -1.94 13.87
CA SER A 59 10.92 -3.09 13.32
C SER A 59 10.28 -4.49 13.40
N ASP A 60 8.95 -4.58 13.31
CA ASP A 60 8.20 -5.83 13.47
C ASP A 60 7.21 -6.03 12.31
N SER A 61 6.69 -7.25 12.21
CA SER A 61 5.58 -7.59 11.32
C SER A 61 4.35 -6.74 11.63
N ILE A 62 3.89 -5.96 10.64
CA ILE A 62 2.71 -5.11 10.79
C ILE A 62 1.51 -5.84 10.18
N LEU A 63 0.50 -6.11 11.01
CA LEU A 63 -0.79 -6.57 10.54
C LEU A 63 -1.59 -5.37 10.04
N VAL A 64 -1.94 -5.38 8.76
CA VAL A 64 -2.63 -4.29 8.08
C VAL A 64 -3.99 -4.77 7.64
N ASN A 65 -5.03 -4.01 8.00
CA ASN A 65 -6.36 -4.18 7.41
C ASN A 65 -6.49 -3.16 6.28
N LEU A 66 -6.61 -3.67 5.06
CA LEU A 66 -6.69 -2.92 3.79
C LEU A 66 -8.15 -2.70 3.38
#